data_AF-A0A7S2BN54-F1
#
_entry.id   AF-A0A7S2BN54-F1
#
_cell.length_a   1.000
_cell.length_b   1.000
_cell.length_c   1.000
_cell.angle_alpha   90.00
_cell.angle_beta   90.00
_cell.angle_gamma   90.00
#
_symmetry.space_group_name_H-M   'P 1'
#
loop_
_entity.id
_entity.type
_entity.pdbx_description
1 polymer ?
#
loop_
_entity_poly.entity_id
_entity_poly.type
_entity_poly.pdbx_seq_one_letter_code
_entity_poly.pdbx_strand_id
1 'polypeptide(L)'
;PDWWSPEVKGDDTGLINRTRFAYDQGKNYGQTVCIPNPWASPTVSADGTMYLGFQDGVIYALREQDGQGKAVDTFETTAGFSHPGVAMGPGIMAVANCDTMYVF
;
A
#
# COMPACT_ATOMS: atom_id res chain seq x y z
N PRO A 1 -12.31 -6.24 -7.75
CA PRO A 1 -11.13 -6.49 -8.61
C PRO A 1 -11.23 -7.87 -9.27
N ASP A 2 -10.98 -7.95 -10.59
CA ASP A 2 -11.01 -9.22 -11.37
C ASP A 2 -9.74 -10.07 -11.16
N TRP A 3 -9.01 -9.83 -10.08
CA TRP A 3 -7.70 -10.38 -9.79
C TRP A 3 -7.75 -11.07 -8.42
N TRP A 4 -7.36 -12.35 -8.39
CA TRP A 4 -7.53 -13.25 -7.24
C TRP A 4 -6.24 -13.53 -6.48
N SER A 5 -5.10 -13.05 -6.99
CA SER A 5 -3.81 -13.21 -6.36
C SER A 5 -3.63 -12.22 -5.21
N PRO A 6 -2.96 -12.59 -4.10
CA PRO A 6 -2.59 -11.64 -3.05
C PRO A 6 -1.60 -10.56 -3.52
N GLU A 7 -0.97 -10.76 -4.68
CA GLU A 7 -0.09 -9.81 -5.36
C GLU A 7 -0.83 -8.69 -6.11
N VAL A 8 -0.15 -7.59 -6.37
CA VAL A 8 -0.61 -6.53 -7.27
C VAL A 8 -0.56 -7.02 -8.72
N LYS A 9 -1.53 -6.63 -9.53
CA LYS A 9 -1.60 -7.02 -10.94
C LYS A 9 -0.32 -6.62 -11.68
N GLY A 10 0.44 -7.60 -12.16
CA GLY A 10 1.68 -7.39 -12.90
C GLY A 10 2.95 -7.29 -12.04
N ASP A 11 2.84 -7.41 -10.72
CA ASP A 11 3.96 -7.36 -9.77
C ASP A 11 4.53 -8.75 -9.43
N ASP A 12 4.14 -9.80 -10.17
CA ASP A 12 4.52 -11.19 -9.88
C ASP A 12 6.04 -11.39 -9.84
N THR A 13 6.75 -10.79 -10.80
CA THR A 13 8.21 -10.87 -10.87
C THR A 13 8.87 -10.02 -9.78
N GLY A 14 8.28 -8.87 -9.45
CA GLY A 14 8.74 -7.99 -8.37
C GLY A 14 8.68 -8.70 -7.02
N LEU A 15 7.56 -9.38 -6.73
CA LEU A 15 7.41 -10.16 -5.51
C LEU A 15 8.41 -11.32 -5.44
N ILE A 16 8.61 -12.07 -6.53
CA ILE A 16 9.59 -13.17 -6.56
C ILE A 16 10.99 -12.64 -6.28
N ASN A 17 11.37 -11.51 -6.86
CA ASN A 17 12.67 -10.90 -6.64
C ASN A 17 12.85 -10.44 -5.18
N ARG A 18 11.83 -9.78 -4.61
CA ARG A 18 11.81 -9.40 -3.18
C ARG A 18 11.93 -10.62 -2.26
N THR A 19 11.22 -11.71 -2.60
CA THR A 19 11.25 -12.95 -1.82
C THR A 19 12.59 -13.69 -1.93
N ARG A 20 13.18 -13.76 -3.12
CA ARG A 20 14.53 -14.34 -3.32
C ARG A 20 15.59 -13.55 -2.57
N PHE A 21 15.57 -12.23 -2.68
CA PHE A 21 16.46 -11.37 -1.93
C PHE A 21 16.39 -11.67 -0.42
N ALA A 22 15.18 -11.80 0.12
CA ALA A 22 15.00 -12.10 1.54
C ALA A 22 15.42 -13.51 1.95
N TYR A 23 15.29 -14.49 1.08
CA TYR A 23 15.81 -15.85 1.29
C TYR A 23 17.34 -15.83 1.34
N ASP A 24 17.99 -15.12 0.41
CA ASP A 24 19.45 -15.05 0.31
C ASP A 24 20.08 -14.18 1.40
N GLN A 25 19.38 -13.14 1.88
CA GLN A 25 19.83 -12.20 2.91
C GLN A 25 19.33 -12.58 4.33
N GLY A 26 18.59 -13.68 4.45
CA GLY A 26 17.74 -14.08 5.59
C GLY A 26 18.45 -14.61 6.83
N LYS A 27 19.39 -13.86 7.42
CA LYS A 27 19.81 -14.09 8.82
C LYS A 27 19.86 -12.86 9.72
N ASN A 28 19.78 -11.65 9.19
CA ASN A 28 19.99 -10.48 10.02
C ASN A 28 18.73 -9.59 10.03
N TYR A 29 18.05 -9.55 11.19
CA TYR A 29 17.11 -8.50 11.62
C TYR A 29 15.59 -8.65 11.36
N GLY A 30 15.04 -9.87 11.38
CA GLY A 30 13.64 -10.09 11.81
C GLY A 30 12.48 -9.71 10.85
N GLN A 31 12.70 -8.88 9.83
CA GLN A 31 11.84 -8.77 8.64
C GLN A 31 12.67 -8.42 7.40
N THR A 32 12.74 -9.33 6.43
CA THR A 32 13.64 -9.21 5.26
C THR A 32 12.93 -8.88 3.94
N VAL A 33 11.59 -8.88 3.89
CA VAL A 33 10.84 -8.75 2.64
C VAL A 33 9.61 -7.88 2.81
N CYS A 34 9.42 -6.95 1.87
CA CYS A 34 8.13 -6.29 1.73
C CYS A 34 7.17 -7.26 1.03
N ILE A 35 6.27 -7.85 1.83
CA ILE A 35 5.17 -8.70 1.36
C ILE A 35 3.87 -7.89 1.51
N PRO A 36 3.10 -7.72 0.42
CA PRO A 36 1.77 -7.13 0.50
C PRO A 36 0.91 -7.93 1.49
N ASN A 37 0.28 -7.25 2.45
CA ASN A 37 -0.58 -7.91 3.42
C ASN A 37 -1.90 -7.13 3.57
N PRO A 38 -2.98 -7.77 4.06
CA PRO A 38 -4.32 -7.18 4.01
C PRO A 38 -4.55 -6.11 5.10
N TRP A 39 -3.49 -5.52 5.66
CA TRP A 39 -3.59 -4.46 6.67
C TRP A 39 -3.13 -3.11 6.11
N ALA A 40 -3.76 -2.05 6.59
CA ALA A 40 -3.42 -0.67 6.25
C ALA A 40 -3.38 0.20 7.51
N SER A 41 -2.59 1.28 7.48
CA SER A 41 -2.55 2.30 8.53
C SER A 41 -3.08 3.62 7.95
N PRO A 42 -4.42 3.79 7.89
CA PRO A 42 -5.02 4.93 7.23
C PRO A 42 -4.67 6.25 7.93
N THR A 43 -4.68 7.34 7.15
CA THR A 43 -4.58 8.71 7.68
C THR A 43 -5.80 9.53 7.28
N VAL A 44 -6.32 10.31 8.23
CA VAL A 44 -7.47 11.18 8.00
C VAL A 44 -6.99 12.60 7.78
N SER A 45 -7.34 13.21 6.65
CA SER A 45 -7.07 14.63 6.37
C SER A 45 -8.07 15.55 7.09
N ALA A 46 -7.73 16.84 7.14
CA ALA A 46 -8.56 17.85 7.82
C ALA A 46 -9.96 18.02 7.22
N ASP A 47 -10.13 17.71 5.93
CA ASP A 47 -11.42 17.74 5.25
C ASP A 47 -12.27 16.49 5.53
N GLY A 48 -11.73 15.48 6.24
CA GLY A 48 -12.38 14.21 6.57
C GLY A 48 -12.20 13.09 5.54
N THR A 49 -11.34 13.26 4.53
CA THR A 49 -10.96 12.17 3.62
C THR A 49 -9.97 11.22 4.32
N MET A 50 -10.17 9.91 4.17
CA MET A 50 -9.27 8.89 4.71
C MET A 50 -8.42 8.32 3.57
N TYR A 51 -7.10 8.35 3.72
CA TYR A 51 -6.16 7.82 2.74
C TYR A 51 -5.51 6.54 3.26
N LEU A 52 -5.45 5.51 2.42
CA LEU A 52 -4.75 4.27 2.75
C LEU A 52 -4.25 3.57 1.49
N GLY A 53 -3.06 2.96 1.56
CA GLY A 53 -2.62 1.96 0.58
C GLY A 53 -3.12 0.58 0.98
N PHE A 54 -3.28 -0.33 0.02
CA PHE A 54 -3.73 -1.69 0.30
C PHE A 54 -2.93 -2.75 -0.48
N GLN A 55 -2.98 -4.02 -0.08
CA GLN A 55 -2.18 -5.08 -0.72
C GLN A 55 -2.40 -5.25 -2.23
N ASP A 56 -3.55 -4.82 -2.74
CA ASP A 56 -3.88 -4.84 -4.17
C ASP A 56 -3.13 -3.76 -4.98
N GLY A 57 -2.31 -2.94 -4.32
CA GLY A 57 -1.50 -1.92 -4.96
C GLY A 57 -2.25 -0.63 -5.22
N VAL A 58 -3.43 -0.45 -4.64
CA VAL A 58 -4.23 0.76 -4.83
C VAL A 58 -4.09 1.65 -3.59
N ILE A 59 -3.92 2.96 -3.84
CA ILE A 59 -4.11 4.01 -2.85
C ILE A 59 -5.57 4.45 -2.94
N TYR A 60 -6.30 4.30 -1.85
CA TYR A 60 -7.70 4.66 -1.74
C TYR A 60 -7.86 5.99 -1.00
N ALA A 61 -8.68 6.88 -1.54
CA ALA A 61 -9.28 7.98 -0.81
C ALA A 61 -10.72 7.59 -0.47
N LEU A 62 -11.03 7.50 0.82
CA LEU A 62 -12.34 7.08 1.32
C LEU A 62 -13.06 8.23 2.04
N ARG A 63 -14.38 8.25 1.92
CA ARG A 63 -15.29 9.06 2.75
C ARG A 63 -16.24 8.15 3.50
N GLU A 64 -16.65 8.60 4.69
CA GLU A 64 -17.71 7.93 5.42
C GLU A 64 -19.05 8.16 4.71
N GLN A 65 -19.81 7.08 4.55
CA GLN A 65 -21.18 7.09 4.05
C GLN A 65 -21.93 5.92 4.71
N ASP A 66 -22.96 6.24 5.50
CA ASP A 66 -23.84 5.29 6.18
C ASP A 66 -23.08 4.28 7.08
N GLY A 67 -22.11 4.78 7.84
CA GLY A 67 -21.25 4.02 8.74
C GLY A 67 -20.15 3.23 8.03
N GLN A 68 -19.96 3.41 6.73
CA GLN A 68 -19.01 2.65 5.91
C GLN A 68 -18.07 3.57 5.14
N GLY A 69 -16.81 3.16 5.01
CA GLY A 69 -15.87 3.82 4.09
C GLY A 69 -16.24 3.51 2.64
N LYS A 70 -16.38 4.55 1.81
CA LYS A 70 -16.60 4.44 0.36
C LYS A 70 -15.50 5.17 -0.37
N ALA A 71 -14.95 4.52 -1.40
CA ALA A 71 -13.93 5.13 -2.23
C ALA A 71 -14.53 6.30 -3.02
N VAL A 72 -13.90 7.46 -2.89
CA VAL A 72 -14.20 8.67 -3.65
C VAL A 72 -13.14 8.95 -4.71
N ASP A 73 -11.94 8.39 -4.53
CA ASP A 73 -10.88 8.38 -5.53
C ASP A 73 -9.93 7.18 -5.30
N THR A 74 -9.21 6.80 -6.34
CA THR A 74 -8.26 5.69 -6.33
C THR A 74 -7.06 5.96 -7.23
N PHE A 75 -5.88 5.56 -6.78
CA PHE A 75 -4.65 5.61 -7.58
C PHE A 75 -3.97 4.24 -7.60
N GLU A 76 -3.82 3.67 -8.79
CA GLU A 76 -3.16 2.38 -9.02
C GLU A 76 -1.63 2.55 -8.97
N THR A 77 -0.95 1.67 -8.25
CA THR A 77 0.52 1.65 -8.15
C THR A 77 1.09 0.38 -8.80
N THR A 78 2.42 0.26 -8.82
CA THR A 78 3.11 -0.88 -9.44
C THR A 78 3.43 -2.03 -8.48
N ALA A 79 3.20 -1.84 -7.17
CA ALA A 79 3.55 -2.83 -6.15
C ALA A 79 2.66 -2.69 -4.91
N GLY A 80 2.54 -3.77 -4.14
CA GLY A 80 1.63 -3.80 -3.00
C GLY A 80 2.17 -3.09 -1.78
N PHE A 81 1.31 -2.89 -0.80
CA PHE A 81 1.68 -2.26 0.46
C PHE A 81 1.73 -3.31 1.58
N SER A 82 2.79 -3.30 2.38
CA SER A 82 2.90 -4.18 3.56
C SER A 82 2.37 -3.51 4.82
N HIS A 83 2.79 -2.28 5.12
CA HIS A 83 2.24 -1.49 6.23
C HIS A 83 2.23 -0.02 5.81
N PRO A 84 1.33 0.39 4.92
CA PRO A 84 1.31 1.75 4.43
C PRO A 84 0.90 2.70 5.55
N GLY A 85 1.88 3.40 6.13
CA GLY A 85 1.64 4.63 6.85
C GLY A 85 1.57 5.77 5.83
N VAL A 86 0.39 6.37 5.67
CA VAL A 86 0.26 7.60 4.90
C VAL A 86 0.77 8.76 5.74
N ALA A 87 1.64 9.60 5.19
CA ALA A 87 2.11 10.82 5.82
C ALA A 87 1.42 12.04 5.19
N MET A 88 0.90 12.94 6.02
CA MET A 88 0.25 14.17 5.58
C MET A 88 1.00 15.39 6.12
N GLY A 89 1.17 16.40 5.27
CA GLY A 89 1.68 17.71 5.62
C GLY A 89 0.98 18.82 4.83
N PRO A 90 1.32 20.09 5.06
CA PRO A 90 0.74 21.20 4.30
C PRO A 90 0.99 21.04 2.79
N GLY A 91 -0.07 20.74 2.03
CA GLY A 91 0.00 20.58 0.57
C GLY A 91 0.79 19.38 0.08
N ILE A 92 1.04 18.39 0.94
CA ILE A 92 1.79 17.18 0.58
C ILE A 92 1.19 15.93 1.22
N MET A 93 1.11 14.87 0.44
CA MET A 93 0.87 13.51 0.93
C MET A 93 1.98 12.59 0.44
N ALA A 94 2.49 11.72 1.31
CA ALA A 94 3.45 10.69 0.92
C ALA A 94 3.01 9.31 1.41
N VAL A 95 3.21 8.29 0.59
CA VAL A 95 2.93 6.89 0.94
C VAL A 95 3.93 5.97 0.24
N ALA A 96 4.48 5.01 0.99
CA ALA A 96 5.46 4.06 0.48
C ALA A 96 4.85 2.67 0.31
N ASN A 97 5.01 2.09 -0.89
CA ASN A 97 4.74 0.68 -1.14
C ASN A 97 6.06 -0.12 -1.15
N CYS A 98 6.02 -1.38 -1.58
CA CYS A 98 7.21 -2.23 -1.57
C CYS A 98 8.35 -1.80 -2.47
N ASP A 99 8.11 -0.94 -3.46
CA ASP A 99 9.07 -0.60 -4.51
C ASP A 99 9.34 0.90 -4.59
N THR A 100 8.36 1.74 -4.26
CA THR A 100 8.37 3.19 -4.54
C THR A 100 7.66 3.97 -3.42
N MET A 101 8.12 5.21 -3.22
CA MET A 101 7.40 6.22 -2.45
C MET A 101 6.67 7.17 -3.40
N TYR A 102 5.36 7.23 -3.29
CA TYR A 102 4.52 8.16 -4.01
C TYR A 102 4.35 9.43 -3.19
N VAL A 103 4.46 10.58 -3.85
CA VAL A 103 4.28 11.90 -3.25
C VAL A 103 3.30 12.69 -4.13
N PHE A 104 2.29 13.28 -3.51
CA PHE A 104 1.24 14.07 -4.14
C PHE A 104 1.25 15.50 -3.61
#